data_AF-X1H2U5-F1
#
_entry.id   AF-X1H2U5-F1
#
_cell.length_a   1.000
_cell.length_b   1.000
_cell.length_c   1.000
_cell.angle_alpha   90.00
_cell.angle_beta   90.00
_cell.angle_gamma   90.00
#
_symmetry.space_group_name_H-M   'P 1'
#
loop_
_entity.id
_entity.type
_entity.pdbx_description
1 polymer ?
#
loop_
_entity_poly.entity_id
_entity_poly.type
_entity_poly.pdbx_seq_one_letter_code
_entity_poly.pdbx_strand_id
1 'polypeptide(L)'
;WVVKNKKHLYIKDLEKDKRFSKKEEIDYKLKQLLMVPIIIEGEVKGVINLESNTSFTTDIINLLKSFSEQTAVAINNARLYQKIQDSYFEIVKALAQAIEAKDPYTHGHSARVMEYAVQIAQKLGLPEEEIESLRYAGILHDIGKIGVRGIVLNNPNGLTGEEFDEIKKHPLVGEGIIKPIELLQPIRPLIRHHHEWYNGKGYPDGLSGEERNLIEIYQKKGEIKVICATNIMVMGINLPFKNVIIALDKICNDEGNYPPN
;
A
#
# COMPACT_ATOMS: atom_id res chain seq x y z
N TRP A 1 -26.11 25.66 8.91
CA TRP A 1 -25.80 26.93 9.61
C TRP A 1 -24.39 26.91 10.22
N VAL A 2 -24.05 25.91 11.04
CA VAL A 2 -22.74 25.80 11.73
C VAL A 2 -21.56 25.86 10.78
N VAL A 3 -21.58 25.08 9.70
CA VAL A 3 -20.53 25.07 8.66
C VAL A 3 -20.29 26.47 8.09
N LYS A 4 -21.35 27.18 7.70
CA LYS A 4 -21.28 28.52 7.12
C LYS A 4 -20.72 29.57 8.08
N ASN A 5 -21.07 29.47 9.37
CA ASN A 5 -20.76 30.50 10.36
C ASN A 5 -19.52 30.18 11.21
N LYS A 6 -18.97 28.97 11.11
CA LYS A 6 -17.82 28.48 11.90
C LYS A 6 -18.01 28.67 13.41
N LYS A 7 -19.26 28.56 13.88
CA LYS A 7 -19.66 28.76 15.27
C LYS A 7 -20.56 27.63 15.72
N HIS A 8 -20.43 27.24 16.99
CA HIS A 8 -21.35 26.31 17.62
C HIS A 8 -22.80 26.84 17.58
N LEU A 9 -23.75 25.92 17.52
CA LEU A 9 -25.18 26.21 17.55
C LEU A 9 -25.84 25.36 18.62
N TYR A 10 -26.54 26.00 19.55
CA TYR A 10 -27.37 25.34 20.54
C TYR A 10 -28.84 25.66 20.28
N ILE A 11 -29.63 24.62 20.08
CA ILE A 11 -31.07 24.65 19.90
C ILE A 11 -31.71 24.04 21.15
N LYS A 12 -32.50 24.84 21.87
CA LYS A 12 -33.19 24.43 23.11
C LYS A 12 -34.52 23.70 22.86
N ASP A 13 -35.10 23.91 21.68
CA ASP A 13 -36.38 23.35 21.28
C ASP A 13 -36.35 23.13 19.76
N LEU A 14 -36.01 21.91 19.35
CA LEU A 14 -35.90 21.51 17.94
C LEU A 14 -37.21 21.70 17.18
N GLU A 15 -38.37 21.52 17.83
CA GLU A 15 -39.68 21.66 17.18
C GLU A 15 -40.01 23.11 16.81
N LYS A 16 -39.42 24.07 17.53
CA LYS A 16 -39.62 25.51 17.29
C LYS A 16 -38.54 26.14 16.42
N ASP A 17 -37.46 25.41 16.12
CA ASP A 17 -36.37 25.95 15.33
C ASP A 17 -36.67 25.84 13.82
N LYS A 18 -36.85 26.98 13.16
CA LYS A 18 -37.16 27.08 11.73
C LYS A 18 -36.11 26.43 10.82
N ARG A 19 -34.90 26.16 11.32
CA ARG A 19 -33.81 25.51 10.56
C ARG A 19 -33.93 24.00 10.53
N PHE A 20 -34.77 23.41 11.37
CA PHE A 20 -34.98 21.98 11.44
C PHE A 20 -36.23 21.59 10.64
N SER A 21 -36.06 20.85 9.54
CA SER A 21 -37.21 20.29 8.80
C SER A 21 -37.53 18.91 9.33
N LYS A 22 -38.76 18.69 9.82
CA LYS A 22 -39.30 17.36 10.10
C LYS A 22 -39.44 16.60 8.76
N LYS A 23 -38.35 16.02 8.25
CA LYS A 23 -38.42 14.95 7.25
C LYS A 23 -38.52 13.63 8.02
N GLU A 24 -39.39 12.76 7.53
CA GLU A 24 -40.05 11.64 8.21
C GLU A 24 -39.10 10.65 8.92
N GLU A 25 -39.68 9.92 9.90
CA GLU A 25 -39.13 8.73 10.59
C GLU A 25 -38.03 8.88 11.66
N ILE A 26 -38.13 9.87 12.56
CA ILE A 26 -37.41 9.79 13.84
C ILE A 26 -38.41 9.92 14.99
N ASP A 27 -38.85 8.78 15.53
CA ASP A 27 -39.73 8.63 16.72
C ASP A 27 -39.00 8.93 18.05
N TYR A 28 -38.05 9.87 18.02
CA TYR A 28 -37.40 10.35 19.22
C TYR A 28 -37.88 11.77 19.51
N LYS A 29 -38.46 11.96 20.70
CA LYS A 29 -38.83 13.26 21.30
C LYS A 29 -37.60 14.13 21.61
N LEU A 30 -36.66 14.25 20.69
CA LEU A 30 -35.46 15.05 20.83
C LEU A 30 -35.86 16.52 20.98
N LYS A 31 -35.56 17.09 22.14
CA LYS A 31 -35.87 18.50 22.43
C LYS A 31 -34.71 19.42 22.09
N GLN A 32 -33.47 18.98 22.30
CA GLN A 32 -32.31 19.85 22.24
C GLN A 32 -31.19 19.28 21.39
N LEU A 33 -30.49 20.17 20.69
CA LEU A 33 -29.35 19.85 19.84
C LEU A 33 -28.24 20.88 20.06
N LEU A 34 -27.05 20.40 20.38
CA LEU A 34 -25.82 21.17 20.40
C LEU A 34 -24.94 20.69 19.27
N MET A 35 -24.56 21.60 18.37
CA MET A 35 -23.69 21.33 17.24
C MET A 35 -22.41 22.14 17.40
N VAL A 36 -21.25 21.51 17.32
CA VAL A 36 -19.94 22.18 17.44
C VAL A 36 -19.10 21.85 16.20
N PRO A 37 -18.58 22.85 15.47
CA PRO A 37 -17.75 22.60 14.30
C PRO A 37 -16.35 22.11 14.70
N ILE A 38 -15.81 21.15 13.95
CA ILE A 38 -14.40 20.78 13.95
C ILE A 38 -13.74 21.64 12.87
N ILE A 39 -12.85 22.53 13.29
CA ILE A 39 -12.19 23.51 12.41
C ILE A 39 -10.71 23.16 12.29
N ILE A 40 -10.24 22.94 11.06
CA ILE A 40 -8.84 22.66 10.74
C ILE A 40 -8.40 23.67 9.68
N GLU A 41 -7.29 24.37 9.90
CA GLU A 41 -6.74 25.38 8.98
C GLU A 41 -7.78 26.46 8.58
N GLY A 42 -8.65 26.83 9.52
CA GLY A 42 -9.71 27.83 9.32
C GLY A 42 -10.92 27.31 8.54
N GLU A 43 -10.96 26.05 8.10
CA GLU A 43 -12.10 25.44 7.44
C GLU A 43 -12.83 24.44 8.33
N VAL A 44 -14.15 24.34 8.18
CA VAL A 44 -14.95 23.34 8.90
C VAL A 44 -14.80 22.00 8.19
N LYS A 45 -14.13 21.04 8.82
CA LYS A 45 -13.93 19.68 8.29
C LYS A 45 -14.97 18.69 8.79
N GLY A 46 -15.69 19.03 9.85
CA GLY A 46 -16.76 18.21 10.40
C GLY A 46 -17.62 18.97 11.41
N VAL A 47 -18.68 18.35 11.89
CA VAL A 47 -19.55 18.89 12.94
C VAL A 47 -19.87 17.76 13.92
N ILE A 48 -19.65 18.01 15.21
CA ILE A 48 -20.07 17.12 16.29
C ILE A 48 -21.46 17.53 16.72
N ASN A 49 -22.39 16.58 16.71
CA ASN A 49 -23.76 16.77 17.15
C ASN A 49 -23.96 16.04 18.47
N LEU A 50 -24.50 16.74 19.46
CA LEU A 50 -24.92 16.18 20.73
C LEU A 50 -26.40 16.47 20.93
N GLU A 51 -27.16 15.42 21.16
CA GLU A 51 -28.60 15.44 21.27
C GLU A 51 -29.02 15.07 22.69
N SER A 52 -30.01 15.79 23.25
CA SER A 52 -30.49 15.51 24.59
C SER A 52 -31.95 15.92 24.78
N ASN A 53 -32.60 15.26 25.73
CA ASN A 53 -33.93 15.62 26.22
C ASN A 53 -33.88 16.57 27.43
N THR A 54 -32.68 16.80 27.98
CA THR A 54 -32.41 17.73 29.08
C THR A 54 -31.56 18.90 28.62
N SER A 55 -31.59 19.99 29.40
CA SER A 55 -30.84 21.21 29.09
C SER A 55 -29.33 21.01 29.16
N PHE A 56 -28.61 21.39 28.10
CA PHE A 56 -27.15 21.50 28.16
C PHE A 56 -26.77 22.68 29.07
N THR A 57 -25.91 22.40 30.05
CA THR A 57 -25.28 23.43 30.88
C THR A 57 -24.15 24.11 30.12
N THR A 58 -23.72 25.28 30.60
CA THR A 58 -22.55 25.98 30.06
C THR A 58 -21.29 25.12 30.11
N ASP A 59 -21.13 24.29 31.15
CA ASP A 59 -19.99 23.39 31.30
C ASP A 59 -19.96 22.31 30.21
N ILE A 60 -21.11 21.70 29.88
CA ILE A 60 -21.20 20.72 28.79
C ILE A 60 -20.89 21.40 27.45
N ILE A 61 -21.39 22.61 27.22
CA ILE A 61 -21.13 23.36 25.99
C ILE A 61 -19.63 23.66 25.85
N ASN A 62 -18.99 24.10 26.93
CA ASN A 62 -17.55 24.39 26.93
C ASN A 62 -16.72 23.12 26.79
N LEU A 63 -17.09 22.04 27.46
CA LEU A 63 -16.44 20.74 27.33
C LEU A 63 -16.49 20.24 25.88
N LEU A 64 -17.66 20.31 25.23
CA LEU A 64 -17.80 19.86 23.83
C LEU A 64 -17.00 20.74 22.86
N LYS A 65 -16.86 22.04 23.14
CA LYS A 65 -15.97 22.93 22.37
C LYS A 65 -14.52 22.50 22.49
N SER A 66 -14.02 22.32 23.72
CA SER A 66 -12.65 21.85 23.95
C SER A 66 -12.42 20.47 23.33
N PHE A 67 -13.41 19.58 23.39
CA PHE A 67 -13.33 18.28 22.72
C PHE A 67 -13.27 18.42 21.20
N SER A 68 -14.02 19.35 20.60
CA SER A 68 -13.96 19.63 19.16
C SER A 68 -12.60 20.17 18.73
N GLU A 69 -11.99 21.04 19.54
CA GLU A 69 -10.63 21.55 19.32
C GLU A 69 -9.59 20.42 19.36
N GLN A 70 -9.68 19.53 20.35
CA GLN A 70 -8.79 18.35 20.43
C GLN A 70 -9.02 17.38 19.26
N THR A 71 -10.28 17.18 18.86
CA THR A 71 -10.63 16.36 17.69
C THR A 71 -10.03 16.93 16.41
N ALA A 72 -10.06 18.26 16.24
CA ALA A 72 -9.45 18.93 15.09
C ALA A 72 -7.94 18.68 15.03
N VAL A 73 -7.24 18.76 16.16
CA VAL A 73 -5.80 18.47 16.26
C VAL A 73 -5.53 17.00 15.91
N ALA A 74 -6.27 16.06 16.49
CA ALA A 74 -6.08 14.63 16.24
C ALA A 74 -6.30 14.26 14.76
N ILE A 75 -7.37 14.77 14.14
CA ILE A 75 -7.66 14.55 12.72
C ILE A 75 -6.56 15.18 11.85
N ASN A 76 -6.10 16.40 12.17
CA ASN A 76 -5.04 17.04 11.40
C ASN A 76 -3.72 16.27 11.52
N ASN A 77 -3.38 15.78 12.71
CA ASN A 77 -2.18 14.96 12.93
C ASN A 77 -2.24 13.65 12.13
N ALA A 78 -3.38 12.95 12.14
CA ALA A 78 -3.57 11.74 11.33
C ALA A 78 -3.42 12.04 9.82
N ARG A 79 -4.00 13.15 9.35
CA ARG A 79 -3.86 13.59 7.95
C ARG A 79 -2.42 13.92 7.59
N LEU A 80 -1.70 14.63 8.46
CA LEU A 80 -0.29 14.97 8.25
C LEU A 80 0.57 13.71 8.21
N TYR A 81 0.31 12.75 9.09
CA TYR A 81 1.01 11.46 9.09
C TYR A 81 0.77 10.69 7.79
N GLN A 82 -0.49 10.60 7.33
CA GLN A 82 -0.82 9.97 6.05
C GLN A 82 -0.11 10.67 4.87
N LYS A 83 -0.12 12.00 4.84
CA LYS A 83 0.55 12.78 3.79
C LYS A 83 2.06 12.52 3.75
N ILE A 84 2.68 12.32 4.92
CA ILE A 84 4.10 11.95 5.02
C ILE A 84 4.31 10.56 4.42
N GLN A 85 3.48 9.57 4.76
CA GLN A 85 3.57 8.22 4.19
C GLN A 85 3.39 8.23 2.65
N ASP A 86 2.39 8.95 2.15
CA ASP A 86 2.15 9.08 0.71
C ASP A 86 3.35 9.74 0.01
N SER A 87 3.91 10.79 0.61
CA SER A 87 5.08 11.48 0.07
C SER A 87 6.32 10.57 0.01
N TYR A 88 6.54 9.72 1.01
CA TYR A 88 7.62 8.74 0.97
C TYR A 88 7.44 7.74 -0.16
N PHE A 89 6.22 7.26 -0.36
CA PHE A 89 5.94 6.32 -1.44
C PHE A 89 6.16 6.96 -2.81
N GLU A 90 5.74 8.22 -3.01
CA GLU A 90 5.99 8.95 -4.25
C GLU A 90 7.50 9.18 -4.50
N ILE A 91 8.31 9.42 -3.46
CA ILE A 91 9.77 9.49 -3.58
C ILE A 91 10.35 8.15 -4.02
N VAL A 92 9.92 7.04 -3.40
CA VAL A 92 10.33 5.68 -3.78
C VAL A 92 10.00 5.39 -5.24
N LYS A 93 8.79 5.76 -5.66
CA LYS A 93 8.33 5.61 -7.05
C LYS A 93 9.17 6.44 -8.03
N ALA A 94 9.50 7.67 -7.67
CA ALA A 94 10.36 8.52 -8.49
C ALA A 94 11.79 7.93 -8.64
N LEU A 95 12.33 7.33 -7.59
CA LEU A 95 13.63 6.63 -7.64
C LEU A 95 13.59 5.42 -8.58
N ALA A 96 12.54 4.61 -8.49
CA ALA A 96 12.34 3.48 -9.40
C ALA A 96 12.23 3.94 -10.86
N GLN A 97 11.43 4.98 -11.12
CA GLN A 97 11.30 5.56 -12.46
C GLN A 97 12.62 6.11 -13.01
N ALA A 98 13.46 6.71 -12.16
CA ALA A 98 14.79 7.18 -12.56
C ALA A 98 15.73 6.03 -12.98
N ILE A 99 15.56 4.84 -12.39
CA ILE A 99 16.30 3.64 -12.78
C ILE A 99 15.75 3.07 -14.09
N GLU A 100 14.42 2.95 -14.21
CA GLU A 100 13.77 2.52 -15.46
C GLU A 100 14.11 3.46 -16.62
N ALA A 101 14.34 4.76 -16.39
CA ALA A 101 14.77 5.67 -17.44
C ALA A 101 16.14 5.31 -18.07
N LYS A 102 16.98 4.52 -17.38
CA LYS A 102 18.24 3.97 -17.95
C LYS A 102 18.02 2.69 -18.76
N ASP A 103 16.84 2.11 -18.67
CA ASP A 103 16.44 0.86 -19.31
C ASP A 103 15.10 1.09 -20.07
N PRO A 104 15.16 1.49 -21.35
CA PRO A 104 13.99 1.87 -22.14
C PRO A 104 12.89 0.79 -22.20
N TYR A 105 13.23 -0.47 -21.92
CA TYR A 105 12.29 -1.59 -21.97
C TYR A 105 11.44 -1.74 -20.71
N THR A 106 11.80 -1.09 -19.59
CA THR A 106 11.13 -1.28 -18.30
C THR A 106 10.22 -0.13 -17.89
N HIS A 107 9.89 0.82 -18.78
CA HIS A 107 9.06 1.96 -18.41
C HIS A 107 7.67 1.54 -17.83
N GLY A 108 7.43 1.95 -16.58
CA GLY A 108 6.20 1.63 -15.85
C GLY A 108 6.07 0.15 -15.48
N HIS A 109 7.12 -0.66 -15.67
CA HIS A 109 7.14 -2.08 -15.30
C HIS A 109 6.92 -2.24 -13.81
N SER A 110 7.70 -1.54 -12.99
CA SER A 110 7.65 -1.68 -11.54
C SER A 110 6.30 -1.23 -10.98
N ALA A 111 5.67 -0.22 -11.59
CA ALA A 111 4.32 0.21 -11.24
C ALA A 111 3.27 -0.88 -11.53
N ARG A 112 3.30 -1.49 -12.71
CA ARG A 112 2.41 -2.64 -13.03
C ARG A 112 2.67 -3.81 -12.08
N VAL A 113 3.94 -4.06 -11.76
CA VAL A 113 4.34 -5.12 -10.83
C VAL A 113 3.73 -4.94 -9.45
N MET A 114 3.89 -3.74 -8.90
CA MET A 114 3.25 -3.36 -7.66
C MET A 114 1.73 -3.53 -7.72
N GLU A 115 1.05 -3.01 -8.76
CA GLU A 115 -0.41 -3.07 -8.86
C GLU A 115 -0.93 -4.51 -8.83
N TYR A 116 -0.31 -5.41 -9.59
CA TYR A 116 -0.70 -6.82 -9.60
C TYR A 116 -0.40 -7.50 -8.26
N ALA A 117 0.77 -7.25 -7.66
CA ALA A 117 1.13 -7.82 -6.36
C ALA A 117 0.12 -7.43 -5.27
N VAL A 118 -0.25 -6.15 -5.21
CA VAL A 118 -1.23 -5.62 -4.25
C VAL A 118 -2.61 -6.23 -4.47
N GLN A 119 -3.09 -6.28 -5.72
CA GLN A 119 -4.41 -6.85 -6.02
C GLN A 119 -4.49 -8.34 -5.67
N ILE A 120 -3.43 -9.10 -5.95
CA ILE A 120 -3.34 -10.52 -5.58
C ILE A 120 -3.36 -10.66 -4.05
N ALA A 121 -2.53 -9.89 -3.34
CA ALA A 121 -2.45 -9.90 -1.89
C ALA A 121 -3.80 -9.58 -1.21
N GLN A 122 -4.52 -8.58 -1.73
CA GLN A 122 -5.87 -8.22 -1.26
C GLN A 122 -6.86 -9.36 -1.48
N LYS A 123 -6.82 -10.03 -2.65
CA LYS A 123 -7.70 -11.18 -2.93
C LYS A 123 -7.40 -12.39 -2.05
N LEU A 124 -6.15 -12.55 -1.63
CA LEU A 124 -5.72 -13.59 -0.69
C LEU A 124 -5.99 -13.24 0.78
N GLY A 125 -6.53 -12.05 1.06
CA GLY A 125 -6.83 -11.59 2.41
C GLY A 125 -5.58 -11.43 3.28
N LEU A 126 -4.47 -10.99 2.68
CA LEU A 126 -3.24 -10.70 3.44
C LEU A 126 -3.44 -9.49 4.37
N PRO A 127 -2.74 -9.45 5.52
CA PRO A 127 -2.68 -8.26 6.37
C PRO A 127 -2.20 -7.02 5.62
N GLU A 128 -2.68 -5.85 6.04
CA GLU A 128 -2.33 -4.57 5.41
C GLU A 128 -0.82 -4.29 5.40
N GLU A 129 -0.11 -4.69 6.47
CA GLU A 129 1.36 -4.56 6.57
C GLU A 129 2.11 -5.39 5.51
N GLU A 130 1.59 -6.56 5.18
CA GLU A 130 2.14 -7.43 4.13
C GLU A 130 1.82 -6.88 2.74
N ILE A 131 0.59 -6.39 2.53
CA ILE A 131 0.20 -5.70 1.29
C ILE A 131 1.11 -4.50 1.05
N GLU A 132 1.39 -3.71 2.10
CA GLU A 132 2.27 -2.56 2.03
C GLU A 132 3.72 -2.96 1.70
N SER A 133 4.20 -4.05 2.32
CA SER A 133 5.51 -4.62 1.99
C SER A 133 5.62 -5.03 0.52
N LEU A 134 4.59 -5.68 -0.02
CA LEU A 134 4.51 -6.04 -1.43
C LEU A 134 4.43 -4.80 -2.34
N ARG A 135 3.77 -3.73 -1.88
CA ARG A 135 3.70 -2.45 -2.60
C ARG A 135 5.10 -1.86 -2.79
N TYR A 136 5.87 -1.75 -1.71
CA TYR A 136 7.25 -1.23 -1.79
C TYR A 136 8.18 -2.19 -2.55
N ALA A 137 8.09 -3.51 -2.30
CA ALA A 137 8.92 -4.49 -2.98
C ALA A 137 8.67 -4.52 -4.49
N GLY A 138 7.41 -4.42 -4.93
CA GLY A 138 7.07 -4.40 -6.35
C GLY A 138 7.68 -3.20 -7.09
N ILE A 139 7.72 -2.04 -6.45
CA ILE A 139 8.37 -0.84 -7.00
C ILE A 139 9.90 -0.95 -6.98
N LEU A 140 10.48 -1.54 -5.93
CA LEU A 140 11.92 -1.48 -5.67
C LEU A 140 12.71 -2.74 -6.05
N HIS A 141 12.07 -3.83 -6.48
CA HIS A 141 12.75 -5.12 -6.73
C HIS A 141 14.02 -4.97 -7.59
N ASP A 142 13.95 -4.12 -8.62
CA ASP A 142 15.01 -3.86 -9.58
C ASP A 142 15.92 -2.66 -9.23
N ILE A 143 15.79 -2.05 -8.04
CA ILE A 143 16.56 -0.86 -7.65
C ILE A 143 18.10 -1.08 -7.75
N GLY A 144 18.56 -2.32 -7.61
CA GLY A 144 19.98 -2.66 -7.75
C GLY A 144 20.52 -2.53 -9.17
N LYS A 145 19.68 -2.46 -10.21
CA LYS A 145 20.12 -2.25 -11.59
C LYS A 145 20.84 -0.92 -11.79
N ILE A 146 20.72 0.02 -10.84
CA ILE A 146 21.52 1.25 -10.82
C ILE A 146 23.04 0.99 -10.87
N GLY A 147 23.49 -0.15 -10.36
CA GLY A 147 24.90 -0.58 -10.37
C GLY A 147 25.34 -1.24 -11.68
N VAL A 148 24.43 -1.53 -12.61
CA VAL A 148 24.75 -2.18 -13.89
C VAL A 148 25.03 -1.12 -14.95
N ARG A 149 26.07 -1.35 -15.76
CA ARG A 149 26.44 -0.43 -16.84
C ARG A 149 25.34 -0.39 -17.90
N GLY A 150 25.00 0.81 -18.38
CA GLY A 150 23.93 1.00 -19.37
C GLY A 150 24.17 0.26 -20.70
N ILE A 151 25.44 0.07 -21.11
CA ILE A 151 25.79 -0.70 -22.32
C ILE A 151 25.45 -2.19 -22.17
N VAL A 152 25.51 -2.72 -20.95
CA VAL A 152 25.16 -4.10 -20.63
C VAL A 152 23.65 -4.25 -20.57
N LEU A 153 22.94 -3.34 -19.88
CA LEU A 153 21.47 -3.35 -19.81
C LEU A 153 20.80 -3.23 -21.19
N ASN A 154 21.40 -2.45 -22.10
CA ASN A 154 20.80 -2.12 -23.40
C ASN A 154 21.47 -2.85 -24.58
N ASN A 155 22.19 -3.96 -24.34
CA ASN A 155 22.91 -4.67 -25.40
C ASN A 155 21.92 -5.29 -26.41
N PRO A 156 21.88 -4.82 -27.68
CA PRO A 156 20.91 -5.29 -28.67
C PRO A 156 21.21 -6.70 -29.19
N ASN A 157 22.43 -7.21 -28.96
CA ASN A 157 22.86 -8.53 -29.44
C ASN A 157 22.65 -9.63 -28.39
N GLY A 158 21.94 -9.32 -27.30
CA GLY A 158 21.82 -10.19 -26.14
C GLY A 158 23.03 -10.08 -25.21
N LEU A 159 22.90 -10.70 -24.04
CA LEU A 159 23.92 -10.67 -22.99
C LEU A 159 24.89 -11.82 -23.16
N THR A 160 26.18 -11.53 -23.07
CA THR A 160 27.21 -12.55 -22.81
C THR A 160 27.03 -13.15 -21.41
N GLY A 161 27.66 -14.31 -21.16
CA GLY A 161 27.63 -14.92 -19.81
C GLY A 161 28.15 -13.99 -18.71
N GLU A 162 29.25 -13.27 -19.00
CA GLU A 162 29.82 -12.29 -18.06
C GLU A 162 28.88 -11.11 -17.79
N GLU A 163 28.25 -10.57 -18.83
CA GLU A 163 27.25 -9.50 -18.72
C GLU A 163 26.01 -9.93 -17.93
N PHE A 164 25.56 -11.17 -18.14
CA PHE A 164 24.45 -11.74 -17.40
C PHE A 164 24.81 -11.94 -15.92
N ASP A 165 26.03 -12.38 -15.62
CA ASP A 165 26.52 -12.51 -14.25
C ASP A 165 26.73 -11.15 -13.57
N GLU A 166 27.00 -10.07 -14.32
CA GLU A 166 26.93 -8.70 -13.78
C GLU A 166 25.49 -8.32 -13.39
N ILE A 167 24.51 -8.60 -14.25
CA ILE A 167 23.10 -8.30 -13.98
C ILE A 167 22.59 -9.09 -12.77
N LYS A 168 22.93 -10.38 -12.62
CA LYS A 168 22.52 -11.22 -11.48
C LYS A 168 22.90 -10.67 -10.10
N LYS A 169 23.81 -9.70 -10.03
CA LYS A 169 24.20 -9.06 -8.76
C LYS A 169 23.18 -8.04 -8.27
N HIS A 170 22.26 -7.58 -9.12
CA HIS A 170 21.33 -6.52 -8.77
C HIS A 170 20.43 -6.82 -7.55
N PRO A 171 20.01 -8.06 -7.23
CA PRO A 171 19.24 -8.29 -6.00
C PRO A 171 20.06 -7.99 -4.75
N LEU A 172 21.36 -8.35 -4.75
CA LEU A 172 22.30 -8.06 -3.66
C LEU A 172 22.57 -6.57 -3.53
N VAL A 173 22.79 -5.89 -4.67
CA VAL A 173 22.97 -4.44 -4.70
C VAL A 173 21.72 -3.73 -4.21
N GLY A 174 20.55 -4.17 -4.65
CA GLY A 174 19.25 -3.63 -4.26
C GLY A 174 19.00 -3.75 -2.77
N GLU A 175 19.23 -4.94 -2.20
CA GLU A 175 19.17 -5.16 -0.75
C GLU A 175 20.13 -4.22 0.00
N GLY A 176 21.37 -4.07 -0.49
CA GLY A 176 22.38 -3.18 0.08
C GLY A 176 21.97 -1.71 0.06
N ILE A 177 21.31 -1.25 -1.00
CA ILE A 177 20.80 0.13 -1.14
C ILE A 177 19.73 0.43 -0.09
N ILE A 178 18.78 -0.49 0.12
CA ILE A 178 17.67 -0.25 1.03
C ILE A 178 18.00 -0.56 2.50
N LYS A 179 19.09 -1.30 2.76
CA LYS A 179 19.53 -1.72 4.09
C LYS A 179 19.61 -0.59 5.14
N PRO A 180 20.00 0.66 4.83
CA PRO A 180 20.03 1.73 5.84
C PRO A 180 18.66 2.31 6.20
N ILE A 181 17.59 1.95 5.49
CA ILE A 181 16.25 2.55 5.64
C ILE A 181 15.40 1.63 6.51
N GLU A 182 15.05 2.08 7.72
CA GLU A 182 14.29 1.28 8.70
C GLU A 182 12.92 0.83 8.15
N LEU A 183 12.21 1.74 7.50
CA LEU A 183 10.90 1.47 6.87
C LEU A 183 10.95 0.32 5.84
N LEU A 184 12.11 0.10 5.21
CA LEU A 184 12.28 -0.89 4.14
C LEU A 184 12.90 -2.20 4.63
N GLN A 185 13.19 -2.35 5.93
CA GLN A 185 13.72 -3.62 6.44
C GLN A 185 12.82 -4.83 6.12
N PRO A 186 11.48 -4.76 6.26
CA PRO A 186 10.60 -5.90 5.99
C PRO A 186 10.68 -6.40 4.54
N ILE A 187 11.02 -5.52 3.59
CA ILE A 187 11.06 -5.88 2.16
C ILE A 187 12.43 -6.39 1.71
N ARG A 188 13.49 -6.28 2.51
CA ARG A 188 14.84 -6.74 2.13
C ARG A 188 14.88 -8.17 1.60
N PRO A 189 14.22 -9.16 2.24
CA PRO A 189 14.22 -10.51 1.71
C PRO A 189 13.44 -10.64 0.40
N LEU A 190 12.43 -9.79 0.19
CA LEU A 190 11.69 -9.75 -1.07
C LEU A 190 12.60 -9.21 -2.19
N ILE A 191 13.37 -8.14 -1.94
CA ILE A 191 14.33 -7.60 -2.91
C ILE A 191 15.47 -8.58 -3.19
N ARG A 192 16.01 -9.25 -2.17
CA ARG A 192 17.15 -10.16 -2.37
C ARG A 192 16.77 -11.40 -3.19
N HIS A 193 15.60 -11.97 -2.94
CA HIS A 193 15.23 -13.30 -3.45
C HIS A 193 14.20 -13.26 -4.58
N HIS A 194 13.97 -12.11 -5.20
CA HIS A 194 12.93 -11.98 -6.22
C HIS A 194 13.20 -12.76 -7.52
N HIS A 195 14.43 -13.25 -7.69
CA HIS A 195 14.84 -14.18 -8.76
C HIS A 195 15.08 -15.62 -8.27
N GLU A 196 14.73 -15.95 -7.02
CA GLU A 196 14.81 -17.33 -6.53
C GLU A 196 13.69 -18.19 -7.09
N TRP A 197 14.05 -19.41 -7.48
CA TRP A 197 13.13 -20.38 -8.08
C TRP A 197 12.88 -21.52 -7.12
N TYR A 198 11.67 -22.09 -7.15
CA TYR A 198 11.30 -23.18 -6.25
C TYR A 198 12.22 -24.40 -6.36
N ASN A 199 12.77 -24.66 -7.56
CA ASN A 199 13.67 -25.76 -7.85
C ASN A 199 15.14 -25.52 -7.44
N GLY A 200 15.45 -24.42 -6.74
CA GLY A 200 16.82 -24.09 -6.30
C GLY A 200 17.78 -23.62 -7.40
N LYS A 201 17.32 -23.49 -8.65
CA LYS A 201 18.15 -23.00 -9.78
C LYS A 201 18.13 -21.47 -9.92
N GLY A 202 17.47 -20.78 -9.01
CA GLY A 202 17.42 -19.32 -8.96
C GLY A 202 18.71 -18.71 -8.43
N TYR A 203 18.68 -17.40 -8.19
CA TYR A 203 19.80 -16.62 -7.66
C TYR A 203 19.26 -15.49 -6.74
N PRO A 204 20.08 -14.92 -5.84
CA PRO A 204 21.53 -15.09 -5.66
C PRO A 204 21.98 -16.26 -4.78
N ASP A 205 21.09 -16.85 -3.98
CA ASP A 205 21.41 -17.82 -2.94
C ASP A 205 21.08 -19.27 -3.34
N GLY A 206 20.29 -19.48 -4.39
CA GLY A 206 19.97 -20.82 -4.92
C GLY A 206 19.01 -21.59 -4.03
N LEU A 207 18.07 -20.88 -3.38
CA LEU A 207 17.21 -21.43 -2.35
C LEU A 207 16.20 -22.42 -2.92
N SER A 208 16.18 -23.65 -2.40
CA SER A 208 15.19 -24.66 -2.76
C SER A 208 13.92 -24.57 -1.91
N GLY A 209 12.81 -25.14 -2.39
CA GLY A 209 11.51 -25.14 -1.71
C GLY A 209 11.50 -25.73 -0.29
N GLU A 210 12.50 -26.54 0.07
CA GLU A 210 12.63 -27.20 1.38
C GLU A 210 13.47 -26.38 2.39
N GLU A 211 14.33 -25.47 1.93
CA GLU A 211 15.24 -24.67 2.77
C GLU A 211 14.63 -23.32 3.21
N ARG A 212 13.37 -23.05 2.84
CA ARG A 212 12.75 -21.71 2.95
C ARG A 212 12.09 -21.42 4.29
N ASN A 213 12.88 -20.89 5.23
CA ASN A 213 12.36 -19.96 6.26
C ASN A 213 11.95 -18.58 5.69
N LEU A 214 12.07 -18.38 4.37
CA LEU A 214 11.56 -17.19 3.67
C LEU A 214 10.10 -17.34 3.22
N ILE A 215 9.56 -18.56 3.26
CA ILE A 215 8.11 -18.83 3.13
C ILE A 215 7.40 -18.72 4.48
N GLU A 216 8.11 -18.70 5.61
CA GLU A 216 7.49 -18.58 6.94
C GLU A 216 6.86 -17.20 7.23
N ILE A 217 7.04 -16.18 6.37
CA ILE A 217 6.21 -14.96 6.46
C ILE A 217 4.78 -15.20 5.94
N TYR A 218 4.55 -16.24 5.11
CA TYR A 218 3.26 -16.47 4.46
C TYR A 218 2.62 -17.83 4.78
N GLN A 219 3.12 -18.52 5.81
CA GLN A 219 2.65 -19.86 6.20
C GLN A 219 1.74 -19.90 7.44
N LYS A 220 1.02 -18.82 7.77
CA LYS A 220 -0.06 -18.92 8.75
C LYS A 220 -1.36 -19.34 8.04
N LYS A 221 -1.62 -20.65 8.02
CA LYS A 221 -2.86 -21.37 7.59
C LYS A 221 -2.85 -22.11 6.23
N GLY A 222 -1.76 -22.79 5.86
CA GLY A 222 -1.84 -23.89 4.89
C GLY A 222 -2.30 -23.54 3.46
N GLU A 223 -2.22 -22.28 3.07
CA GLU A 223 -2.51 -21.81 1.70
C GLU A 223 -1.25 -21.12 1.16
N ILE A 224 -0.83 -21.50 -0.06
CA ILE A 224 0.34 -20.94 -0.74
C ILE A 224 0.11 -19.44 -0.95
N LYS A 225 0.85 -18.59 -0.23
CA LYS A 225 0.71 -17.14 -0.32
C LYS A 225 2.00 -16.51 -0.83
N VAL A 226 1.92 -16.16 -2.12
CA VAL A 226 2.75 -15.22 -2.89
C VAL A 226 4.20 -15.64 -3.12
N ILE A 227 4.38 -16.35 -4.25
CA ILE A 227 5.60 -16.28 -5.06
C ILE A 227 5.88 -14.80 -5.31
N CYS A 228 7.11 -14.34 -5.01
CA CYS A 228 7.55 -12.98 -5.30
C CYS A 228 7.06 -12.57 -6.70
N ALA A 229 6.25 -11.51 -6.75
CA ALA A 229 5.46 -11.11 -7.91
C ALA A 229 6.30 -10.90 -9.18
N THR A 230 7.63 -10.76 -9.04
CA THR A 230 8.60 -10.78 -10.14
C THR A 230 8.57 -12.06 -10.97
N ASN A 231 8.55 -13.26 -10.39
CA ASN A 231 8.48 -14.49 -11.21
C ASN A 231 7.10 -14.67 -11.88
N ILE A 232 6.03 -14.16 -11.27
CA ILE A 232 4.68 -14.13 -11.90
C ILE A 232 4.65 -13.16 -13.10
N MET A 233 5.51 -12.14 -13.13
CA MET A 233 5.53 -11.13 -14.20
C MET A 233 6.68 -11.22 -15.21
N VAL A 234 7.79 -11.88 -14.87
CA VAL A 234 8.81 -12.27 -15.86
C VAL A 234 8.19 -13.22 -16.91
N MET A 235 7.15 -13.97 -16.55
CA MET A 235 6.34 -14.75 -17.50
C MET A 235 5.24 -13.94 -18.24
N GLY A 236 4.96 -12.71 -17.82
CA GLY A 236 3.77 -11.93 -18.18
C GLY A 236 3.94 -10.92 -19.31
N ILE A 237 5.04 -10.98 -20.07
CA ILE A 237 5.29 -10.03 -21.18
C ILE A 237 4.30 -10.21 -22.36
N ASN A 238 3.35 -11.18 -22.34
CA ASN A 238 2.52 -11.39 -23.55
C ASN A 238 1.10 -12.01 -23.47
N LEU A 239 0.31 -11.97 -22.37
CA LEU A 239 -1.06 -12.56 -22.41
C LEU A 239 -2.17 -11.85 -21.58
N PRO A 240 -3.44 -11.84 -22.09
CA PRO A 240 -4.60 -11.22 -21.44
C PRO A 240 -5.20 -12.10 -20.32
N PHE A 241 -5.65 -11.44 -19.26
CA PHE A 241 -6.15 -12.02 -18.00
C PHE A 241 -7.50 -12.75 -18.14
N LYS A 242 -7.45 -14.09 -18.06
CA LYS A 242 -8.54 -14.94 -17.51
C LYS A 242 -8.01 -16.25 -16.90
N ASN A 243 -6.76 -16.61 -17.22
CA ASN A 243 -6.11 -17.87 -16.83
C ASN A 243 -5.30 -17.82 -15.53
N VAL A 244 -5.17 -16.67 -14.86
CA VAL A 244 -4.30 -16.52 -13.67
C VAL A 244 -4.76 -17.39 -12.49
N ILE A 245 -6.05 -17.72 -12.41
CA ILE A 245 -6.60 -18.59 -11.36
C ILE A 245 -6.52 -20.09 -11.74
N ILE A 246 -6.52 -20.44 -13.03
CA ILE A 246 -6.35 -21.84 -13.51
C ILE A 246 -4.86 -22.20 -13.64
N ALA A 247 -3.99 -21.22 -13.88
CA ALA A 247 -2.56 -21.41 -14.05
C ALA A 247 -1.84 -21.70 -12.73
N LEU A 248 -2.24 -21.05 -11.63
CA LEU A 248 -1.68 -21.34 -10.30
C LEU A 248 -2.04 -22.77 -9.82
N ASP A 249 -3.20 -23.29 -10.23
CA ASP A 249 -3.68 -24.63 -9.89
C ASP A 249 -2.99 -25.75 -10.70
N LYS A 250 -2.50 -25.44 -11.91
CA LYS A 250 -1.71 -26.36 -12.77
C LYS A 250 -0.21 -26.37 -12.43
N ILE A 251 0.34 -25.23 -12.00
CA ILE A 251 1.77 -25.06 -11.71
C ILE A 251 2.21 -25.83 -10.47
N CYS A 252 1.31 -26.11 -9.53
CA CYS A 252 1.64 -26.89 -8.35
C CYS A 252 1.43 -28.40 -8.51
N ASN A 253 0.73 -28.89 -9.54
CA ASN A 253 0.21 -30.26 -9.51
C ASN A 253 0.51 -31.19 -10.70
N ASP A 254 0.98 -30.75 -11.87
CA ASP A 254 1.20 -31.70 -13.00
C ASP A 254 2.60 -31.61 -13.65
N GLU A 255 3.37 -32.67 -13.41
CA GLU A 255 4.43 -33.32 -14.21
C GLU A 255 5.33 -32.52 -15.16
N GLY A 256 6.64 -32.72 -14.97
CA GLY A 256 7.75 -32.04 -15.64
C GLY A 256 7.63 -31.85 -17.16
N ASN A 257 7.70 -30.59 -17.59
CA ASN A 257 8.38 -30.17 -18.80
C ASN A 257 8.52 -28.64 -18.81
N TYR A 258 9.76 -28.15 -18.64
CA TYR A 258 10.12 -26.76 -18.93
C TYR A 258 10.52 -26.65 -20.41
N PRO A 259 10.13 -25.60 -21.15
CA PRO A 259 10.62 -25.41 -22.52
C PRO A 259 12.10 -24.97 -22.52
N PRO A 260 12.90 -25.38 -23.51
CA PRO A 260 14.31 -24.99 -23.58
C PRO A 260 14.49 -23.59 -24.18
N ASN A 261 15.40 -22.83 -23.54
CA ASN A 261 16.04 -21.56 -23.90
C ASN A 261 15.16 -20.39 -24.35
#